data_AF-A0A534IYU0-F1
#
_entry.id   AF-A0A534IYU0-F1
#
_cell.length_a   1.000
_cell.length_b   1.000
_cell.length_c   1.000
_cell.angle_alpha   90.00
_cell.angle_beta   90.00
_cell.angle_gamma   90.00
#
_symmetry.space_group_name_H-M   'P 1'
#
loop_
_entity.id
_entity.type
_entity.pdbx_description
1 polymer ?
#
loop_
_entity_poly.entity_id
_entity_poly.type
_entity_poly.pdbx_seq_one_letter_code
_entity_poly.pdbx_strand_id
1 'polypeptide(L)'
;MAVKGEIEVRSRIDRGRYVRYNYLHPDTREPMKDGEVKLVLIPDTGEPQEFFIIPTKSNRGLLIPAAEKGARKVWDGTRTEDL
;
A
#
# COMPACT_ATOMS: atom_id res chain seq x y z
N MET A 1 -8.01 0.81 21.35
CA MET A 1 -7.42 2.05 21.91
C MET A 1 -7.43 1.90 23.42
N ALA A 2 -6.27 2.02 24.07
CA ALA A 2 -6.22 1.96 25.52
C ALA A 2 -6.99 3.15 26.11
N VAL A 3 -7.71 2.92 27.21
CA VAL A 3 -8.44 3.97 27.93
C VAL A 3 -7.41 4.85 28.66
N LYS A 4 -7.68 6.16 28.72
CA LYS A 4 -6.79 7.13 29.37
C LYS A 4 -6.53 6.72 30.83
N GLY A 5 -5.28 6.36 31.15
CA GLY A 5 -4.83 5.97 32.49
C GLY A 5 -4.32 4.53 32.60
N GLU A 6 -4.54 3.69 31.60
CA GLU A 6 -3.98 2.34 31.57
C GLU A 6 -2.58 2.31 30.95
N ILE A 7 -1.72 1.41 31.44
CA ILE A 7 -0.40 1.16 30.85
C ILE A 7 -0.61 0.54 29.47
N GLU A 8 -0.27 1.28 28.43
CA GLU A 8 -0.39 0.78 27.05
C GLU A 8 0.81 -0.12 26.72
N VAL A 9 0.55 -1.42 26.57
CA VAL A 9 1.52 -2.40 26.07
C VAL A 9 1.18 -2.74 24.63
N ARG A 10 2.15 -2.61 23.72
CA ARG A 10 2.02 -2.96 22.30
C ARG A 10 2.93 -4.13 21.96
N SER A 11 2.39 -5.17 21.33
CA SER A 11 3.19 -6.22 20.71
C SER A 11 3.50 -5.89 19.25
N ARG A 12 4.65 -6.33 18.78
CA ARG A 12 5.02 -6.25 17.37
C ARG A 12 4.39 -7.43 16.63
N ILE A 13 3.69 -7.16 15.53
CA ILE A 13 3.15 -8.19 14.63
C ILE A 13 4.25 -8.60 13.62
N ASP A 14 4.78 -7.66 12.84
CA ASP A 14 5.86 -7.87 11.88
C ASP A 14 6.76 -6.62 11.70
N ARG A 15 7.75 -6.68 10.78
CA ARG A 15 8.35 -5.52 10.10
C ARG A 15 8.58 -5.90 8.65
N GLY A 16 8.85 -4.91 7.82
CA GLY A 16 9.31 -5.12 6.47
C GLY A 16 9.45 -3.81 5.72
N ARG A 17 9.31 -3.92 4.40
CA ARG A 17 9.30 -2.79 3.46
C ARG A 17 7.91 -2.59 2.90
N TYR A 18 7.71 -1.51 2.16
CA TYR A 18 6.46 -1.28 1.46
C TYR A 18 6.73 -0.59 0.12
N VAL A 19 5.80 -0.77 -0.81
CA VAL A 19 5.74 -0.03 -2.08
C VAL A 19 4.35 0.58 -2.23
N ARG A 20 4.29 1.80 -2.74
CA ARG A 20 3.05 2.43 -3.20
C ARG A 20 3.20 2.86 -4.64
N TYR A 21 2.20 2.58 -5.45
CA TYR A 21 2.15 3.04 -6.83
C TYR A 21 0.71 3.36 -7.24
N ASN A 22 0.58 4.26 -8.19
CA ASN A 22 -0.66 4.53 -8.91
C ASN A 22 -0.56 3.96 -10.33
N TYR A 23 -1.70 3.82 -10.97
CA TYR A 23 -1.75 3.49 -12.38
C TYR A 23 -1.64 4.78 -13.20
N LEU A 24 -0.74 4.80 -14.16
CA LEU A 24 -0.56 5.92 -15.08
C LEU A 24 -1.15 5.57 -16.45
N HIS A 25 -1.69 6.56 -17.15
CA HIS A 25 -2.03 6.43 -18.56
C HIS A 25 -0.73 6.21 -19.37
N PRO A 26 -0.67 5.23 -20.29
CA PRO A 26 0.57 4.89 -20.99
C PRO A 26 1.14 6.05 -21.81
N ASP A 27 0.26 6.82 -22.46
CA ASP A 27 0.68 7.91 -23.35
C ASP A 27 0.95 9.23 -22.61
N THR A 28 0.08 9.64 -21.69
CA THR A 28 0.19 10.95 -21.01
C THR A 28 1.02 10.88 -19.72
N ARG A 29 1.22 9.67 -19.16
CA ARG A 29 1.82 9.43 -17.84
C ARG A 29 1.08 10.11 -16.68
N GLU A 30 -0.13 10.58 -16.92
CA GLU A 30 -0.98 11.14 -15.87
C GLU A 30 -1.59 10.00 -15.05
N PRO A 31 -1.83 10.20 -13.74
CA PRO A 31 -2.57 9.25 -12.92
C PRO A 31 -3.94 8.95 -13.54
N MET A 32 -4.34 7.67 -13.57
CA MET A 32 -5.69 7.31 -13.97
C MET A 32 -6.73 7.98 -13.04
N LYS A 33 -7.90 8.31 -13.61
CA LYS A 33 -8.91 9.24 -13.05
C LYS A 33 -9.33 8.96 -11.60
N ASP A 34 -9.27 7.72 -11.15
CA ASP A 34 -9.74 7.34 -9.82
C ASP A 34 -8.70 7.56 -8.72
N GLY A 35 -7.47 7.97 -9.08
CA GLY A 35 -6.39 8.21 -8.12
C GLY A 35 -6.06 6.99 -7.27
N GLU A 36 -6.42 5.80 -7.76
CA GLU A 36 -6.31 4.55 -7.03
C GLU A 36 -4.83 4.26 -6.77
N VAL A 37 -4.46 4.34 -5.48
CA VAL A 37 -3.13 4.00 -5.01
C VAL A 37 -3.18 2.58 -4.50
N LYS A 38 -2.27 1.75 -4.98
CA LYS A 38 -2.04 0.42 -4.46
C LYS A 38 -0.91 0.47 -3.44
N LEU A 39 -1.13 -0.14 -2.28
CA LEU A 39 -0.14 -0.36 -1.23
C LEU A 39 0.20 -1.84 -1.18
N VAL A 40 1.49 -2.16 -1.18
CA VAL A 40 1.97 -3.51 -0.90
C VAL A 40 2.87 -3.47 0.33
N LEU A 41 2.53 -4.24 1.35
CA LEU A 41 3.33 -4.47 2.53
C LEU A 41 4.13 -5.75 2.33
N ILE A 42 5.45 -5.66 2.43
CA ILE A 42 6.37 -6.76 2.16
C ILE A 42 7.07 -7.07 3.49
N PRO A 43 6.54 -8.01 4.29
CA PRO A 43 7.15 -8.33 5.58
C PRO A 43 8.52 -8.99 5.37
N ASP A 44 9.41 -8.88 6.37
CA ASP A 44 10.69 -9.59 6.40
C ASP A 44 10.47 -11.12 6.46
N THR A 45 9.30 -11.54 6.95
CA THR A 45 8.89 -12.94 7.10
C THR A 45 7.41 -13.09 6.79
N GLY A 46 7.05 -14.03 5.92
CA GLY A 46 5.66 -14.28 5.51
C GLY A 46 5.34 -13.70 4.14
N GLU A 47 4.06 -13.73 3.77
CA GLU A 47 3.61 -13.34 2.44
C GLU A 47 3.32 -11.84 2.33
N PRO A 48 3.57 -11.21 1.16
CA PRO A 48 3.16 -9.84 0.90
C PRO A 48 1.65 -9.64 1.05
N GLN A 49 1.25 -8.48 1.54
CA GLN A 49 -0.16 -8.08 1.67
C GLN A 49 -0.46 -6.88 0.78
N GLU A 50 -1.53 -6.95 0.00
CA GLU A 50 -1.90 -5.92 -0.96
C GLU A 50 -3.20 -5.22 -0.58
N PHE A 51 -3.24 -3.90 -0.76
CA PHE A 51 -4.41 -3.09 -0.49
C PHE A 51 -4.62 -2.02 -1.56
N PHE A 52 -5.87 -1.77 -1.91
CA PHE A 52 -6.27 -0.52 -2.55
C PHE A 52 -6.54 0.53 -1.48
N ILE A 53 -6.00 1.74 -1.68
CA ILE A 53 -6.25 2.90 -0.83
C ILE A 53 -7.33 3.74 -1.52
N ILE A 54 -8.54 3.70 -1.00
CA ILE A 54 -9.64 4.54 -1.49
C ILE A 54 -9.70 5.83 -0.66
N PRO A 55 -9.54 7.01 -1.28
CA PRO A 55 -9.68 8.27 -0.57
C PRO A 55 -11.12 8.45 -0.07
N THR A 56 -11.29 8.92 1.16
CA THR A 56 -12.61 9.29 1.69
C THR A 56 -12.78 10.81 1.68
N LYS A 57 -13.99 11.29 1.98
CA LYS A 57 -14.24 12.74 2.16
C LYS A 57 -13.53 13.32 3.39
N SER A 58 -12.96 12.47 4.25
CA SER A 58 -12.14 12.86 5.40
C SER A 58 -10.65 12.73 5.07
N ASN A 59 -9.77 13.17 5.96
CA ASN A 59 -8.32 12.98 5.80
C ASN A 59 -7.85 11.52 6.06
N ARG A 60 -8.72 10.53 5.89
CA ARG A 60 -8.45 9.09 6.08
C ARG A 60 -8.70 8.35 4.76
N GLY A 61 -7.88 7.36 4.46
CA GLY A 61 -8.12 6.41 3.37
C GLY A 61 -8.72 5.10 3.90
N LEU A 62 -9.57 4.46 3.11
CA LEU A 62 -10.03 3.09 3.36
C LEU A 62 -9.06 2.12 2.69
N LEU A 63 -8.56 1.12 3.43
CA LEU A 63 -7.78 0.02 2.89
C LEU A 63 -8.71 -1.13 2.53
N ILE A 64 -8.73 -1.52 1.26
CA ILE A 64 -9.46 -2.70 0.79
C ILE A 64 -8.44 -3.77 0.42
N PRO A 65 -8.47 -4.98 1.04
CA PRO A 65 -7.61 -6.07 0.64
C PRO A 65 -7.74 -6.38 -0.85
N ALA A 66 -6.62 -6.49 -1.54
CA ALA A 66 -6.57 -6.90 -2.93
C ALA A 66 -6.10 -8.35 -3.01
N ALA A 67 -6.67 -9.12 -3.93
CA ALA A 67 -6.17 -10.45 -4.23
C ALA A 67 -4.72 -10.37 -4.68
N GLU A 68 -3.90 -11.29 -4.19
CA GLU A 68 -2.49 -11.37 -4.56
C GLU A 68 -2.36 -11.57 -6.06
N LYS A 69 -1.59 -10.70 -6.71
CA LYS A 69 -1.33 -10.77 -8.15
C LYS A 69 0.15 -10.99 -8.44
N GLY A 70 0.68 -12.14 -8.00
CA GLY A 70 1.98 -12.70 -8.40
C GLY A 70 3.17 -11.73 -8.52
N ALA A 71 4.19 -12.17 -9.25
CA ALA A 71 5.36 -11.34 -9.54
C ALA A 71 4.97 -10.17 -10.46
N ARG A 72 5.33 -8.96 -10.06
CA ARG A 72 5.06 -7.74 -10.84
C ARG A 72 6.23 -6.79 -10.78
N LYS A 73 6.28 -5.91 -11.78
CA LYS A 73 7.24 -4.83 -11.85
C LYS A 73 6.55 -3.47 -11.70
N VAL A 74 7.21 -2.53 -11.05
CA VAL A 74 6.75 -1.14 -10.87
C VAL A 74 7.77 -0.19 -11.49
N TRP A 75 7.29 0.89 -12.10
CA TRP A 75 8.14 1.91 -12.73
C TRP A 75 8.33 3.10 -11.79
N ASP A 76 9.58 3.54 -11.62
CA ASP A 76 9.94 4.64 -10.71
C ASP A 76 10.07 6.02 -11.38
N GLY A 77 9.84 6.09 -12.70
CA GLY A 77 10.07 7.30 -13.51
C GLY A 77 11.30 7.21 -14.43
N THR A 78 12.20 6.27 -14.17
CA THR A 78 13.45 6.07 -14.91
C THR A 78 13.65 4.63 -15.35
N ARG A 79 13.31 3.66 -14.50
CA ARG A 79 13.50 2.24 -14.73
C ARG A 79 12.39 1.43 -14.10
N THR A 80 12.35 0.17 -14.49
CA THR A 80 11.39 -0.81 -14.01
C THR A 80 12.05 -1.66 -12.93
N GLU A 81 11.45 -1.69 -11.74
CA GLU A 81 11.93 -2.43 -10.57
C GLU A 81 10.98 -3.59 -10.26
N ASP A 82 11.53 -4.71 -9.81
CA ASP A 82 10.71 -5.79 -9.24
C ASP A 82 10.16 -5.37 -7.88
N LEU A 83 8.91 -5.72 -7.62
CA LEU A 83 8.25 -5.41 -6.36
C LEU A 83 8.68 -6.36 -5.24
#